data_AF-A0A397E763-F1
#
_entry.id   AF-A0A397E763-F1
#
_cell.length_a   1.000
_cell.length_b   1.000
_cell.length_c   1.000
_cell.angle_alpha   90.00
_cell.angle_beta   90.00
_cell.angle_gamma   90.00
#
_symmetry.space_group_name_H-M   'P 1'
#
loop_
_entity.id
_entity.type
_entity.pdbx_description
1 polymer ?
#
loop_
_entity_poly.entity_id
_entity_poly.type
_entity_poly.pdbx_seq_one_letter_code
_entity_poly.pdbx_strand_id
1 'polypeptide(L)'
;TPANYTLFSAAFDKVFCDRDDVWLQVVGGLLSHVQTNPSFIHTLHHVLELTSNNKNLSKRTELAPLVAPFAKFVLHATTEKEQPLLMSTLLLLVRSIRDKSTLPLADCTAGVNQLLCDPSTSVGVKVAALQLIPVLIQANATEFGPPLVDAVGHLVVHGFPVHSTDVARGSLDFESFELLFHTYLSVLVQSGHVGLLKTVFRSLNEKNQHVFSNDMYDMLTGFCDDLPGPRIPSVCLEVLPLVFSPSLTDHIRTTLLRQVFVPLMHRLDEAAIVAVYTSTFSGAPVVQYLMTVVTSDTSPSLAVVVAFGLLELLYTCLSGDAVRRLVNPIYAATAAAKGNELTMRLCKTASQKSASADRPVAIAAFRCLLSTVRKTQTQEKFYTQLLFADAIWPNIMAKTEDEGGGDEYSFETQTAAFPTKYLSRRQGGRSTTTHRGNSRLMDISTQFLQGSSLSQSTAPVEDTNDDEPMANDEEDEDDVLEMDALNSHPCMLPLLVTIKHMERLFQSQWTDTTMPGWMDKVWFNLSTNSSTSVRLFLCKVVLNRPMLFAPYAAKFVGPLVELMLLVPKRDEFHYLLRDVCHLVVDTWQVDTISDDLSRFVNHLMAVSPHSSTFVL
;
A
#
# COMPACT_ATOMS: atom_id res chain seq x y z
N THR A 1 -44.42 -18.60 25.45
CA THR A 1 -43.17 -19.24 25.94
C THR A 1 -42.24 -19.43 24.76
N PRO A 2 -40.92 -19.51 24.97
CA PRO A 2 -39.96 -19.80 23.89
C PRO A 2 -40.29 -21.10 23.14
N ALA A 3 -40.75 -22.13 23.84
CA ALA A 3 -41.18 -23.41 23.24
C ALA A 3 -42.40 -23.29 22.31
N ASN A 4 -43.33 -22.37 22.59
CA ASN A 4 -44.46 -22.14 21.69
C ASN A 4 -44.03 -21.32 20.47
N TYR A 5 -43.06 -20.40 20.64
CA TYR A 5 -42.53 -19.65 19.51
C TYR A 5 -41.82 -20.57 18.51
N THR A 6 -40.98 -21.50 18.99
CA THR A 6 -40.29 -22.45 18.11
C THR A 6 -41.24 -23.37 17.33
N LEU A 7 -42.38 -23.74 17.92
CA LEU A 7 -43.41 -24.54 17.25
C LEU A 7 -44.12 -23.81 16.09
N PHE A 8 -44.17 -22.48 16.13
CA PHE A 8 -44.92 -21.66 15.17
C PHE A 8 -44.06 -20.58 14.49
N SER A 9 -42.73 -20.72 14.54
CA SER A 9 -41.79 -19.68 14.11
C SER A 9 -42.05 -19.24 12.67
N ALA A 10 -42.25 -20.17 11.73
CA ALA A 10 -42.52 -19.84 10.32
C ALA A 10 -43.74 -18.91 10.12
N ALA A 11 -44.78 -19.05 10.93
CA ALA A 11 -45.97 -18.20 10.85
C ALA A 11 -45.71 -16.81 11.46
N PHE A 12 -45.04 -16.76 12.62
CA PHE A 12 -44.67 -15.51 13.27
C PHE A 12 -43.63 -14.72 12.48
N ASP A 13 -42.61 -15.38 11.96
CA ASP A 13 -41.50 -14.80 11.19
C ASP A 13 -42.02 -14.11 9.93
N LYS A 14 -42.97 -14.74 9.22
CA LYS A 14 -43.65 -14.11 8.10
C LYS A 14 -44.41 -12.84 8.51
N VAL A 15 -45.16 -12.90 9.62
CA VAL A 15 -45.89 -11.74 10.14
C VAL A 15 -44.94 -10.61 10.54
N PHE A 16 -43.82 -10.92 11.17
CA PHE A 16 -42.79 -9.94 11.56
C PHE A 16 -42.14 -9.26 10.35
N CYS A 17 -41.99 -9.97 9.23
CA CYS A 17 -41.49 -9.39 8.00
C CYS A 17 -42.52 -8.54 7.26
N ASP A 18 -43.79 -8.91 7.32
CA ASP A 18 -44.88 -8.28 6.56
C ASP A 18 -45.57 -7.13 7.29
N ARG A 19 -45.55 -7.10 8.64
CA ARG A 19 -46.29 -6.14 9.47
C ARG A 19 -45.41 -5.37 10.46
N ASP A 20 -45.06 -4.15 10.06
CA ASP A 20 -44.20 -3.22 10.81
C ASP A 20 -44.76 -2.86 12.21
N ASP A 21 -46.07 -2.70 12.32
CA ASP A 21 -46.78 -2.40 13.56
C ASP A 21 -46.77 -3.56 14.57
N VAL A 22 -46.91 -4.80 14.09
CA VAL A 22 -46.82 -6.00 14.95
C VAL A 22 -45.38 -6.23 15.37
N TRP A 23 -44.44 -6.09 14.44
CA TRP A 23 -43.02 -6.21 14.72
C TRP A 23 -42.59 -5.23 15.82
N LEU A 24 -42.96 -3.95 15.71
CA LEU A 24 -42.60 -2.93 16.70
C LEU A 24 -43.11 -3.27 18.10
N GLN A 25 -44.38 -3.69 18.21
CA GLN A 25 -44.99 -4.06 19.49
C GLN A 25 -44.29 -5.26 20.12
N VAL A 26 -43.98 -6.28 19.32
CA VAL A 26 -43.34 -7.51 19.79
C VAL A 26 -41.89 -7.24 20.20
N VAL A 27 -41.11 -6.55 19.38
CA VAL A 27 -39.71 -6.23 19.70
C VAL A 27 -39.62 -5.29 20.91
N GLY A 28 -40.42 -4.22 20.96
CA GLY A 28 -40.47 -3.31 22.10
C GLY A 28 -40.89 -4.01 23.40
N GLY A 29 -41.89 -4.90 23.31
CA GLY A 29 -42.32 -5.74 24.43
C GLY A 29 -41.23 -6.70 24.89
N LEU A 30 -40.55 -7.39 23.96
CA LEU A 30 -39.46 -8.32 24.26
C LEU A 30 -38.25 -7.62 24.89
N LEU A 31 -37.86 -6.42 24.42
CA LEU A 31 -36.76 -5.63 24.99
C LEU A 31 -36.99 -5.30 26.47
N SER A 32 -38.24 -5.06 26.86
CA SER A 32 -38.62 -4.82 28.26
C SER A 32 -38.73 -6.13 29.03
N HIS A 33 -39.30 -7.18 28.41
CA HIS A 33 -39.58 -8.45 29.06
C HIS A 33 -38.31 -9.24 29.39
N VAL A 34 -37.31 -9.24 28.50
CA VAL A 34 -36.03 -9.96 28.68
C VAL A 34 -35.30 -9.52 29.95
N GLN A 35 -35.44 -8.26 30.36
CA GLN A 35 -34.82 -7.72 31.58
C GLN A 35 -35.31 -8.41 32.86
N THR A 36 -36.50 -9.01 32.83
CA THR A 36 -37.09 -9.77 33.95
C THR A 36 -37.14 -11.27 33.67
N ASN A 37 -37.11 -11.68 32.40
CA ASN A 37 -37.25 -13.06 31.96
C ASN A 37 -36.17 -13.39 30.89
N PRO A 38 -34.92 -13.69 31.30
CA PRO A 38 -33.79 -13.87 30.39
C PRO A 38 -34.00 -14.94 29.30
N SER A 39 -34.80 -15.98 29.58
CA SER A 39 -35.10 -17.08 28.63
C SER A 39 -35.65 -16.63 27.26
N PHE A 40 -36.17 -15.41 27.13
CA PHE A 40 -36.68 -14.87 25.87
C PHE A 40 -35.60 -14.21 25.00
N ILE A 41 -34.35 -14.13 25.45
CA ILE A 41 -33.27 -13.48 24.69
C ILE A 41 -33.04 -14.13 23.33
N HIS A 42 -33.08 -15.47 23.23
CA HIS A 42 -32.93 -16.18 21.96
C HIS A 42 -34.04 -15.82 20.97
N THR A 43 -35.29 -15.64 21.46
CA THR A 43 -36.41 -15.19 20.63
C THR A 43 -36.20 -13.77 20.15
N LEU A 44 -35.80 -12.85 21.03
CA LEU A 44 -35.51 -11.47 20.65
C LEU A 44 -34.37 -11.38 19.63
N HIS A 45 -33.28 -12.12 19.86
CA HIS A 45 -32.13 -12.18 18.97
C HIS A 45 -32.54 -12.64 17.58
N HIS A 46 -33.23 -13.79 17.48
CA HIS A 46 -33.70 -14.35 16.21
C HIS A 46 -34.61 -13.37 15.45
N VAL A 47 -35.56 -12.72 16.15
CA VAL A 47 -36.46 -11.75 15.50
C VAL A 47 -35.70 -10.53 14.95
N LEU A 48 -34.72 -10.01 15.71
CA LEU A 48 -33.90 -8.89 15.25
C LEU A 48 -32.97 -9.29 14.09
N GLU A 49 -32.41 -10.50 14.13
CA GLU A 49 -31.56 -11.05 13.06
C GLU A 49 -32.36 -11.27 11.77
N LEU A 50 -33.49 -11.99 11.86
CA LEU A 50 -34.42 -12.23 10.76
C LEU A 50 -34.81 -10.93 10.05
N THR A 51 -35.07 -9.90 10.85
CA THR A 51 -35.54 -8.62 10.33
C THR A 51 -34.42 -7.65 10.02
N SER A 52 -33.14 -7.96 10.28
CA SER A 52 -32.02 -7.02 10.15
C SER A 52 -31.97 -6.25 8.82
N ASN A 53 -32.18 -6.94 7.70
CA ASN A 53 -32.10 -6.38 6.34
C ASN A 53 -33.46 -5.97 5.74
N ASN A 54 -34.55 -6.09 6.50
CA ASN A 54 -35.89 -5.81 5.97
C ASN A 54 -36.15 -4.30 5.81
N LYS A 55 -36.13 -3.82 4.56
CA LYS A 55 -36.35 -2.41 4.21
C LYS A 55 -37.79 -1.93 4.44
N ASN A 56 -38.76 -2.83 4.62
CA ASN A 56 -40.17 -2.50 4.81
C ASN A 56 -40.51 -2.06 6.25
N LEU A 57 -39.59 -2.25 7.20
CA LEU A 57 -39.76 -1.87 8.60
C LEU A 57 -39.28 -0.43 8.81
N SER A 58 -40.21 0.51 8.65
CA SER A 58 -39.97 1.96 8.73
C SER A 58 -39.96 2.49 10.17
N LYS A 59 -40.63 1.79 11.11
CA LYS A 59 -40.83 2.23 12.49
C LYS A 59 -39.70 1.90 13.46
N ARG A 60 -38.55 1.40 12.99
CA ARG A 60 -37.42 1.01 13.85
C ARG A 60 -36.90 2.14 14.74
N THR A 61 -36.98 3.38 14.27
CA THR A 61 -36.58 4.57 15.04
C THR A 61 -37.43 4.76 16.30
N GLU A 62 -38.66 4.24 16.34
CA GLU A 62 -39.53 4.29 17.52
C GLU A 62 -38.98 3.44 18.69
N LEU A 63 -38.02 2.54 18.44
CA LEU A 63 -37.33 1.76 19.48
C LEU A 63 -36.22 2.55 20.19
N ALA A 64 -35.81 3.71 19.68
CA ALA A 64 -34.70 4.51 20.23
C ALA A 64 -34.78 4.74 21.76
N PRO A 65 -35.96 5.04 22.37
CA PRO A 65 -36.07 5.24 23.82
C PRO A 65 -35.77 3.97 24.65
N LEU A 66 -35.92 2.78 24.05
CA LEU A 66 -35.69 1.50 24.73
C LEU A 66 -34.22 1.06 24.65
N VAL A 67 -33.40 1.70 23.81
CA VAL A 67 -31.99 1.33 23.60
C VAL A 67 -31.17 1.56 24.87
N ALA A 68 -31.24 2.74 25.49
CA ALA A 68 -30.47 3.04 26.70
C ALA A 68 -30.81 2.12 27.89
N PRO A 69 -32.09 1.94 28.26
CA PRO A 69 -32.46 1.00 29.33
C PRO A 69 -31.98 -0.43 29.06
N PHE A 70 -32.13 -0.90 27.82
CA PHE A 70 -31.68 -2.23 27.44
C PHE A 70 -30.15 -2.34 27.48
N ALA A 71 -29.42 -1.36 26.96
CA ALA A 71 -27.96 -1.34 27.00
C ALA A 71 -27.42 -1.36 28.43
N LYS A 72 -28.02 -0.58 29.34
CA LYS A 72 -27.66 -0.58 30.75
C LYS A 72 -27.83 -1.96 31.39
N PHE A 73 -28.94 -2.64 31.11
CA PHE A 73 -29.17 -4.02 31.57
C PHE A 73 -28.11 -4.98 31.01
N VAL A 74 -27.87 -4.94 29.70
CA VAL A 74 -26.93 -5.82 28.99
C VAL A 74 -25.49 -5.67 29.53
N LEU A 75 -25.04 -4.44 29.76
CA LEU A 75 -23.67 -4.14 30.17
C LEU A 75 -23.38 -4.51 31.64
N HIS A 76 -24.41 -4.60 32.49
CA HIS A 76 -24.30 -4.97 33.90
C HIS A 76 -24.82 -6.38 34.20
N ALA A 77 -25.13 -7.17 33.17
CA ALA A 77 -25.60 -8.54 33.36
C ALA A 77 -24.52 -9.38 34.04
N THR A 78 -24.87 -10.04 35.15
CA THR A 78 -23.93 -10.85 35.96
C THR A 78 -23.76 -12.28 35.44
N THR A 79 -24.55 -12.68 34.44
CA THR A 79 -24.53 -14.02 33.85
C THR A 79 -23.59 -14.09 32.64
N GLU A 80 -22.31 -14.44 32.88
CA GLU A 80 -21.28 -14.54 31.84
C GLU A 80 -21.66 -15.42 30.63
N LYS A 81 -22.52 -16.44 30.81
CA LYS A 81 -22.95 -17.34 29.74
C LYS A 81 -23.92 -16.69 28.73
N GLU A 82 -24.78 -15.79 29.19
CA GLU A 82 -25.82 -15.16 28.36
C GLU A 82 -25.44 -13.74 27.94
N GLN A 83 -24.47 -13.12 28.63
CA GLN A 83 -24.01 -11.76 28.37
C GLN A 83 -23.49 -11.54 26.93
N PRO A 84 -22.73 -12.45 26.29
CA PRO A 84 -22.33 -12.28 24.88
C PRO A 84 -23.53 -12.23 23.92
N LEU A 85 -24.56 -13.05 24.18
CA LEU A 85 -25.79 -13.06 23.39
C LEU A 85 -26.60 -11.77 23.60
N LEU A 86 -26.66 -11.28 24.84
CA LEU A 86 -27.28 -10.00 25.17
C LEU A 86 -26.59 -8.82 24.45
N MET A 87 -25.26 -8.81 24.41
CA MET A 87 -24.46 -7.77 23.74
C MET A 87 -24.58 -7.83 22.21
N SER A 88 -24.54 -9.03 21.61
CA SER A 88 -24.79 -9.18 20.17
C SER A 88 -26.22 -8.78 19.80
N THR A 89 -27.21 -9.05 20.66
CA THR A 89 -28.59 -8.58 20.47
C THR A 89 -28.68 -7.06 20.53
N LEU A 90 -27.98 -6.41 21.48
CA LEU A 90 -27.86 -4.95 21.53
C LEU A 90 -27.21 -4.41 20.25
N LEU A 91 -26.16 -5.05 19.75
CA LEU A 91 -25.51 -4.65 18.50
C LEU A 91 -26.48 -4.71 17.31
N LEU A 92 -27.26 -5.79 17.18
CA LEU A 92 -28.29 -5.92 16.14
C LEU A 92 -29.36 -4.82 16.26
N LEU A 93 -29.82 -4.55 17.48
CA LEU A 93 -30.79 -3.48 17.74
C LEU A 93 -30.24 -2.12 17.29
N VAL A 94 -29.03 -1.75 17.71
CA VAL A 94 -28.45 -0.45 17.37
C VAL A 94 -28.15 -0.35 15.87
N ARG A 95 -27.64 -1.43 15.24
CA ARG A 95 -27.41 -1.48 13.78
C ARG A 95 -28.71 -1.32 12.99
N SER A 96 -29.83 -1.78 13.53
CA SER A 96 -31.14 -1.67 12.88
C SER A 96 -31.69 -0.24 12.81
N ILE A 97 -31.18 0.66 13.67
CA ILE A 97 -31.59 2.06 13.69
C ILE A 97 -30.67 2.87 12.79
N ARG A 98 -31.25 3.55 11.78
CA ARG A 98 -30.47 4.27 10.75
C ARG A 98 -29.75 5.49 11.32
N ASP A 99 -30.46 6.33 12.06
CA ASP A 99 -29.87 7.51 12.70
C ASP A 99 -29.35 7.15 14.08
N LYS A 100 -28.03 7.01 14.18
CA LYS A 100 -27.35 6.66 15.43
C LYS A 100 -27.06 7.89 16.29
N SER A 101 -27.04 9.08 15.71
CA SER A 101 -26.65 10.32 16.40
C SER A 101 -27.64 10.74 17.47
N THR A 102 -28.90 10.32 17.33
CA THR A 102 -29.98 10.61 18.28
C THR A 102 -30.11 9.58 19.40
N LEU A 103 -29.28 8.53 19.41
CA LEU A 103 -29.39 7.45 20.39
C LEU A 103 -28.67 7.82 21.70
N PRO A 104 -29.32 7.62 22.88
CA PRO A 104 -28.68 7.84 24.17
C PRO A 104 -27.67 6.72 24.48
N LEU A 105 -26.45 6.84 23.96
CA LEU A 105 -25.41 5.79 24.03
C LEU A 105 -24.26 6.11 25.00
N ALA A 106 -24.31 7.22 25.74
CA ALA A 106 -23.24 7.63 26.65
C ALA A 106 -22.86 6.54 27.66
N ASP A 107 -23.86 5.94 28.34
CA ASP A 107 -23.65 4.84 29.30
C ASP A 107 -23.04 3.59 28.64
N CYS A 108 -23.22 3.41 27.33
CA CYS A 108 -22.64 2.28 26.61
C CYS A 108 -21.13 2.36 26.55
N THR A 109 -20.58 3.57 26.41
CA THR A 109 -19.12 3.77 26.36
C THR A 109 -18.46 3.42 27.69
N ALA A 110 -19.05 3.85 28.80
CA ALA A 110 -18.57 3.55 30.14
C ALA A 110 -18.62 2.04 30.43
N GLY A 111 -19.73 1.38 30.07
CA GLY A 111 -19.88 -0.06 30.25
C GLY A 111 -18.91 -0.87 29.38
N VAL A 112 -18.73 -0.51 28.10
CA VAL A 112 -17.74 -1.14 27.23
C VAL A 112 -16.32 -0.96 27.79
N ASN A 113 -15.98 0.25 28.25
CA ASN A 113 -14.68 0.52 28.87
C ASN A 113 -14.44 -0.37 30.10
N GLN A 114 -15.43 -0.44 31.01
CA GLN A 114 -15.35 -1.28 32.20
C GLN A 114 -15.12 -2.76 31.83
N LEU A 115 -15.90 -3.30 30.89
CA LEU A 115 -15.80 -4.71 30.49
C LEU A 115 -14.45 -5.05 29.84
N LEU A 116 -13.90 -4.14 29.03
CA LEU A 116 -12.62 -4.37 28.36
C LEU A 116 -11.42 -4.23 29.32
N CYS A 117 -11.51 -3.30 30.28
CA CYS A 117 -10.43 -3.07 31.23
C CYS A 117 -10.42 -4.06 32.41
N ASP A 118 -11.55 -4.68 32.73
CA ASP A 118 -11.65 -5.64 33.82
C ASP A 118 -10.93 -6.97 33.46
N PRO A 119 -9.94 -7.41 34.27
CA PRO A 119 -9.24 -8.68 34.03
C PRO A 119 -10.12 -9.91 34.27
N SER A 120 -11.20 -9.79 35.06
CA SER A 120 -12.12 -10.90 35.36
C SER A 120 -13.13 -11.18 34.24
N THR A 121 -13.33 -10.24 33.32
CA THR A 121 -14.26 -10.41 32.19
C THR A 121 -13.79 -11.51 31.24
N SER A 122 -14.69 -12.46 30.93
CA SER A 122 -14.43 -13.55 29.99
C SER A 122 -14.14 -13.05 28.56
N VAL A 123 -13.37 -13.85 27.81
CA VAL A 123 -12.99 -13.54 26.42
C VAL A 123 -14.21 -13.30 25.53
N GLY A 124 -15.26 -14.13 25.65
CA GLY A 124 -16.49 -13.99 24.86
C GLY A 124 -17.22 -12.67 25.11
N VAL A 125 -17.21 -12.16 26.34
CA VAL A 125 -17.80 -10.85 26.68
C VAL A 125 -16.93 -9.72 26.13
N LYS A 126 -15.60 -9.82 26.21
CA LYS A 126 -14.67 -8.85 25.60
C LYS A 126 -14.83 -8.76 24.08
N VAL A 127 -14.98 -9.90 23.40
CA VAL A 127 -15.29 -9.97 21.96
C VAL A 127 -16.58 -9.22 21.65
N ALA A 128 -17.66 -9.50 22.39
CA ALA A 128 -18.95 -8.83 22.17
C ALA A 128 -18.89 -7.32 22.48
N ALA A 129 -18.11 -6.91 23.48
CA ALA A 129 -17.86 -5.50 23.81
C ALA A 129 -17.09 -4.77 22.70
N LEU A 130 -16.03 -5.40 22.15
CA LEU A 130 -15.28 -4.87 21.01
C LEU A 130 -16.20 -4.64 19.80
N GLN A 131 -17.10 -5.57 19.49
CA GLN A 131 -18.00 -5.48 18.34
C GLN A 131 -19.01 -4.31 18.42
N LEU A 132 -19.25 -3.73 19.60
CA LEU A 132 -20.08 -2.53 19.77
C LEU A 132 -19.36 -1.24 19.37
N ILE A 133 -18.01 -1.21 19.45
CA ILE A 133 -17.20 -0.01 19.26
C ILE A 133 -17.44 0.69 17.91
N PRO A 134 -17.47 0.00 16.75
CA PRO A 134 -17.66 0.67 15.46
C PRO A 134 -18.97 1.46 15.41
N VAL A 135 -20.04 0.91 15.99
CA VAL A 135 -21.36 1.52 15.99
C VAL A 135 -21.41 2.74 16.92
N LEU A 136 -20.73 2.68 18.06
CA LEU A 136 -20.58 3.82 18.98
C LEU A 136 -19.80 4.97 18.31
N ILE A 137 -18.67 4.66 17.66
CA ILE A 137 -17.88 5.66 16.94
C ILE A 137 -18.67 6.29 15.79
N GLN A 138 -19.45 5.50 15.05
CA GLN A 138 -20.33 6.02 14.00
C GLN A 138 -21.44 6.94 14.55
N ALA A 139 -21.88 6.74 15.79
CA ALA A 139 -22.88 7.59 16.44
C ALA A 139 -22.31 8.96 16.82
N ASN A 140 -21.16 8.97 17.51
CA ASN A 140 -20.47 10.20 17.89
C ASN A 140 -18.96 9.95 18.12
N ALA A 141 -18.16 10.09 17.06
CA ALA A 141 -16.72 9.84 17.12
C ALA A 141 -15.98 10.81 18.07
N THR A 142 -16.44 12.06 18.22
CA THR A 142 -15.74 13.06 19.03
C THR A 142 -15.94 12.83 20.53
N GLU A 143 -17.15 12.46 20.94
CA GLU A 143 -17.47 12.18 22.34
C GLU A 143 -17.02 10.78 22.75
N PHE A 144 -17.30 9.77 21.94
CA PHE A 144 -17.09 8.36 22.30
C PHE A 144 -15.73 7.81 21.85
N GLY A 145 -15.08 8.44 20.88
CA GLY A 145 -13.80 7.98 20.33
C GLY A 145 -12.69 7.88 21.39
N PRO A 146 -12.32 8.97 22.08
CA PRO A 146 -11.22 8.96 23.05
C PRO A 146 -11.32 7.85 24.13
N PRO A 147 -12.43 7.73 24.90
CA PRO A 147 -12.51 6.70 25.93
C PRO A 147 -12.51 5.27 25.37
N LEU A 148 -13.05 5.05 24.17
CA LEU A 148 -13.03 3.73 23.52
C LEU A 148 -11.64 3.38 22.99
N VAL A 149 -10.89 4.36 22.48
CA VAL A 149 -9.49 4.18 22.08
C VAL A 149 -8.63 3.80 23.28
N ASP A 150 -8.83 4.46 24.43
CA ASP A 150 -8.11 4.14 25.66
C ASP A 150 -8.45 2.73 26.16
N ALA A 151 -9.73 2.34 26.13
CA ALA A 151 -10.17 1.00 26.51
C ALA A 151 -9.56 -0.11 25.63
N VAL A 152 -9.53 0.11 24.31
CA VAL A 152 -8.89 -0.83 23.37
C VAL A 152 -7.38 -0.84 23.58
N GLY A 153 -6.75 0.31 23.82
CA GLY A 153 -5.34 0.38 24.18
C GLY A 153 -5.02 -0.42 25.44
N HIS A 154 -5.86 -0.33 26.48
CA HIS A 154 -5.71 -1.13 27.70
C HIS A 154 -5.84 -2.63 27.41
N LEU A 155 -6.83 -3.05 26.59
CA LEU A 155 -6.96 -4.43 26.16
C LEU A 155 -5.72 -4.92 25.41
N VAL A 156 -5.19 -4.14 24.47
CA VAL A 156 -3.99 -4.49 23.70
C VAL A 156 -2.76 -4.63 24.61
N VAL A 157 -2.62 -3.76 25.62
CA VAL A 157 -1.48 -3.77 26.53
C VAL A 157 -1.53 -4.93 27.54
N HIS A 158 -2.72 -5.24 28.06
CA HIS A 158 -2.88 -6.19 29.16
C HIS A 158 -3.49 -7.54 28.76
N GLY A 159 -4.17 -7.61 27.61
CA GLY A 159 -4.86 -8.80 27.12
C GLY A 159 -4.11 -9.54 26.01
N PHE A 160 -3.12 -8.92 25.36
CA PHE A 160 -2.30 -9.56 24.33
C PHE A 160 -0.89 -9.87 24.86
N PRO A 161 -0.22 -10.90 24.30
CA PRO A 161 1.16 -11.19 24.66
C PRO A 161 2.11 -10.06 24.25
N VAL A 162 3.29 -10.02 24.87
CA VAL A 162 4.32 -9.01 24.57
C VAL A 162 4.84 -9.19 23.15
N HIS A 163 5.13 -10.43 22.78
CA HIS A 163 5.37 -10.88 21.42
C HIS A 163 4.34 -11.95 21.06
N SER A 164 3.84 -11.90 19.83
CA SER A 164 2.85 -12.87 19.34
C SER A 164 3.31 -14.33 19.40
N THR A 165 4.63 -14.56 19.44
CA THR A 165 5.27 -15.87 19.54
C THR A 165 5.43 -16.39 20.98
N ASP A 166 5.15 -15.57 22.00
CA ASP A 166 5.26 -15.97 23.42
C ASP A 166 4.19 -17.00 23.83
N VAL A 167 3.11 -17.12 23.04
CA VAL A 167 2.01 -18.05 23.29
C VAL A 167 2.04 -19.17 22.27
N ALA A 168 2.08 -20.42 22.74
CA ALA A 168 2.20 -21.59 21.88
C ALA A 168 0.89 -21.87 21.11
N ARG A 169 1.00 -22.08 19.79
CA ARG A 169 -0.12 -22.46 18.93
C ARG A 169 -0.80 -23.74 19.43
N GLY A 170 -2.13 -23.74 19.46
CA GLY A 170 -2.95 -24.85 19.96
C GLY A 170 -3.15 -24.87 21.48
N SER A 171 -2.66 -23.87 22.21
CA SER A 171 -3.04 -23.64 23.61
C SER A 171 -4.35 -22.86 23.71
N LEU A 172 -5.08 -23.03 24.82
CA LEU A 172 -6.30 -22.24 25.10
C LEU A 172 -6.02 -20.72 25.16
N ASP A 173 -4.83 -20.35 25.64
CA ASP A 173 -4.38 -18.95 25.69
C ASP A 173 -4.16 -18.40 24.26
N PHE A 174 -3.62 -19.23 23.35
CA PHE A 174 -3.47 -18.86 21.95
C PHE A 174 -4.82 -18.73 21.26
N GLU A 175 -5.75 -19.66 21.46
CA GLU A 175 -7.11 -19.59 20.90
C GLU A 175 -7.85 -18.34 21.38
N SER A 176 -7.68 -17.98 22.66
CA SER A 176 -8.24 -16.76 23.24
C SER A 176 -7.62 -15.50 22.63
N PHE A 177 -6.29 -15.47 22.48
CA PHE A 177 -5.56 -14.38 21.83
C PHE A 177 -6.00 -14.24 20.37
N GLU A 178 -6.02 -15.32 19.60
CA GLU A 178 -6.42 -15.36 18.19
C GLU A 178 -7.82 -14.81 17.99
N LEU A 179 -8.80 -15.27 18.78
CA LEU A 179 -10.18 -14.80 18.70
C LEU A 179 -10.30 -13.30 19.00
N LEU A 180 -9.64 -12.82 20.05
CA LEU A 180 -9.65 -11.39 20.40
C LEU A 180 -8.93 -10.56 19.35
N PHE A 181 -7.78 -11.02 18.85
CA PHE A 181 -6.96 -10.29 17.90
C PHE A 181 -7.69 -10.13 16.55
N HIS A 182 -8.27 -11.20 16.01
CA HIS A 182 -9.08 -11.12 14.78
C HIS A 182 -10.31 -10.22 14.95
N THR A 183 -11.00 -10.31 16.09
CA THR A 183 -12.14 -9.42 16.38
C THR A 183 -11.68 -7.96 16.45
N TYR A 184 -10.55 -7.70 17.11
CA TYR A 184 -9.93 -6.39 17.21
C TYR A 184 -9.57 -5.81 15.85
N LEU A 185 -8.92 -6.58 14.97
CA LEU A 185 -8.60 -6.15 13.60
C LEU A 185 -9.87 -5.82 12.80
N SER A 186 -10.92 -6.64 12.91
CA SER A 186 -12.20 -6.37 12.26
C SER A 186 -12.84 -5.07 12.76
N VAL A 187 -12.72 -4.78 14.06
CA VAL A 187 -13.20 -3.52 14.67
C VAL A 187 -12.42 -2.30 14.15
N LEU A 188 -11.11 -2.42 13.93
CA LEU A 188 -10.32 -1.34 13.33
C LEU A 188 -10.88 -0.95 11.95
N VAL A 189 -11.08 -1.95 11.08
CA VAL A 189 -11.64 -1.77 9.72
C VAL A 189 -13.02 -1.12 9.78
N GLN A 190 -13.96 -1.72 10.53
CA GLN A 190 -15.35 -1.23 10.60
C GLN A 190 -15.49 0.17 11.21
N SER A 191 -14.55 0.58 12.07
CA SER A 191 -14.59 1.89 12.72
C SER A 191 -14.14 3.04 11.81
N GLY A 192 -13.17 2.79 10.92
CA GLY A 192 -12.51 3.84 10.14
C GLY A 192 -11.96 4.98 11.00
N HIS A 193 -11.51 4.72 12.23
CA HIS A 193 -11.08 5.73 13.20
C HIS A 193 -9.56 5.67 13.45
N VAL A 194 -8.82 6.73 13.09
CA VAL A 194 -7.35 6.77 13.17
C VAL A 194 -6.84 6.59 14.60
N GLY A 195 -7.60 7.04 15.60
CA GLY A 195 -7.24 6.80 17.01
C GLY A 195 -7.12 5.32 17.36
N LEU A 196 -8.02 4.49 16.83
CA LEU A 196 -7.97 3.04 17.04
C LEU A 196 -6.82 2.40 16.25
N LEU A 197 -6.56 2.88 15.03
CA LEU A 197 -5.43 2.42 14.22
C LEU A 197 -4.08 2.54 14.96
N LYS A 198 -3.90 3.56 15.81
CA LYS A 198 -2.68 3.73 16.63
C LYS A 198 -2.44 2.57 17.59
N THR A 199 -3.49 1.88 18.02
CA THR A 199 -3.36 0.78 18.99
C THR A 199 -2.67 -0.45 18.39
N VAL A 200 -2.61 -0.59 17.05
CA VAL A 200 -1.93 -1.72 16.38
C VAL A 200 -0.42 -1.50 16.22
N PHE A 201 0.11 -0.32 16.52
CA PHE A 201 1.51 0.01 16.24
C PHE A 201 2.51 -0.88 16.97
N ARG A 202 2.16 -1.41 18.15
CA ARG A 202 3.00 -2.37 18.85
C ARG A 202 3.13 -3.67 18.07
N SER A 203 2.02 -4.26 17.64
CA SER A 203 1.99 -5.50 16.85
C SER A 203 2.66 -5.33 15.49
N LEU A 204 2.46 -4.18 14.81
CA LEU A 204 3.14 -3.88 13.56
C LEU A 204 4.67 -3.79 13.70
N ASN A 205 5.20 -3.41 14.88
CA ASN A 205 6.65 -3.35 15.09
C ASN A 205 7.32 -4.74 15.14
N GLU A 206 6.56 -5.82 15.31
CA GLU A 206 7.06 -7.20 15.15
C GLU A 206 7.28 -7.59 13.67
N LYS A 207 6.80 -6.77 12.71
CA LYS A 207 6.98 -6.99 11.27
C LYS A 207 6.53 -8.41 10.85
N ASN A 208 7.31 -9.07 10.00
CA ASN A 208 7.08 -10.44 9.54
C ASN A 208 7.26 -11.51 10.64
N GLN A 209 7.73 -11.15 11.84
CA GLN A 209 7.82 -12.08 12.96
C GLN A 209 6.46 -12.23 13.66
N HIS A 210 5.54 -11.29 13.47
CA HIS A 210 4.20 -11.38 14.05
C HIS A 210 3.43 -12.56 13.44
N VAL A 211 2.83 -13.39 14.30
CA VAL A 211 2.06 -14.58 13.89
C VAL A 211 0.94 -14.23 12.90
N PHE A 212 0.28 -13.09 13.10
CA PHE A 212 -0.81 -12.54 12.27
C PHE A 212 -0.35 -11.36 11.39
N SER A 213 0.88 -11.41 10.87
CA SER A 213 1.43 -10.31 10.07
C SER A 213 0.62 -10.04 8.80
N ASN A 214 0.20 -11.09 8.08
CA ASN A 214 -0.66 -10.95 6.89
C ASN A 214 -2.02 -10.34 7.25
N ASP A 215 -2.68 -10.83 8.31
CA ASP A 215 -3.98 -10.31 8.75
C ASP A 215 -3.92 -8.82 9.12
N MET A 216 -2.79 -8.35 9.67
CA MET A 216 -2.60 -6.92 9.92
C MET A 216 -2.48 -6.11 8.62
N TYR A 217 -1.83 -6.63 7.58
CA TYR A 217 -1.78 -5.97 6.28
C TYR A 217 -3.15 -5.99 5.59
N ASP A 218 -3.88 -7.10 5.66
CA ASP A 218 -5.26 -7.20 5.17
C ASP A 218 -6.19 -6.23 5.91
N MET A 219 -5.97 -6.05 7.22
CA MET A 219 -6.67 -5.04 8.02
C MET A 219 -6.38 -3.61 7.55
N LEU A 220 -5.13 -3.27 7.23
CA LEU A 220 -4.78 -1.94 6.70
C LEU A 220 -5.43 -1.68 5.33
N THR A 221 -5.43 -2.69 4.46
CA THR A 221 -6.10 -2.64 3.16
C THR A 221 -7.61 -2.47 3.32
N GLY A 222 -8.26 -3.32 4.14
CA GLY A 222 -9.69 -3.22 4.43
C GLY A 222 -10.07 -1.89 5.09
N PHE A 223 -9.24 -1.36 5.99
CA PHE A 223 -9.41 -0.03 6.58
C PHE A 223 -9.46 1.06 5.49
N CYS A 224 -8.64 0.93 4.45
CA CYS A 224 -8.63 1.87 3.34
C CYS A 224 -9.84 1.68 2.43
N ASP A 225 -10.23 0.44 2.11
CA ASP A 225 -11.30 0.14 1.16
C ASP A 225 -12.69 0.49 1.71
N ASP A 226 -12.95 0.13 2.97
CA ASP A 226 -14.25 0.33 3.63
C ASP A 226 -14.49 1.77 4.07
N LEU A 227 -13.46 2.63 4.06
CA LEU A 227 -13.59 4.01 4.51
C LEU A 227 -14.53 4.80 3.57
N PRO A 228 -15.58 5.47 4.07
CA PRO A 228 -16.48 6.25 3.23
C PRO A 228 -15.75 7.42 2.55
N GLY A 229 -15.94 7.57 1.24
CA GLY A 229 -15.31 8.62 0.41
C GLY A 229 -15.25 10.02 1.05
N PRO A 230 -16.36 10.56 1.58
CA PRO A 230 -16.36 11.89 2.22
C PRO A 230 -15.46 12.04 3.46
N ARG A 231 -15.12 10.94 4.14
CA ARG A 231 -14.24 10.92 5.31
C ARG A 231 -12.75 10.78 4.96
N ILE A 232 -12.44 10.34 3.73
CA ILE A 232 -11.05 10.08 3.34
C ILE A 232 -10.14 11.32 3.50
N PRO A 233 -10.53 12.55 3.10
CA PRO A 233 -9.66 13.72 3.25
C PRO A 233 -9.32 14.04 4.70
N SER A 234 -10.27 13.92 5.63
CA SER A 234 -10.02 14.15 7.06
C SER A 234 -9.09 13.09 7.63
N VAL A 235 -9.27 11.83 7.25
CA VAL A 235 -8.40 10.72 7.68
C VAL A 235 -6.97 10.91 7.16
N CYS A 236 -6.78 11.35 5.91
CA CYS A 236 -5.44 11.69 5.40
C CYS A 236 -4.77 12.77 6.27
N LEU A 237 -5.51 13.82 6.66
CA LEU A 237 -5.00 14.88 7.53
C LEU A 237 -4.73 14.41 8.96
N GLU A 238 -5.47 13.43 9.48
CA GLU A 238 -5.23 12.80 10.79
C GLU A 238 -4.01 11.87 10.79
N VAL A 239 -3.72 11.19 9.67
CA VAL A 239 -2.56 10.32 9.48
C VAL A 239 -1.28 11.13 9.28
N LEU A 240 -1.35 12.30 8.64
CA LEU A 240 -0.19 13.14 8.32
C LEU A 240 0.72 13.45 9.53
N PRO A 241 0.22 13.87 10.71
CA PRO A 241 1.03 14.02 11.92
C PRO A 241 1.78 12.75 12.33
N LEU A 242 1.20 11.57 12.11
CA LEU A 242 1.80 10.28 12.50
C LEU A 242 2.99 9.95 11.61
N VAL A 243 2.87 10.18 10.30
CA VAL A 243 3.96 9.93 9.34
C VAL A 243 5.16 10.85 9.60
N PHE A 244 4.94 12.06 10.15
CA PHE A 244 6.00 12.98 10.55
C PHE A 244 6.42 12.86 12.03
N SER A 245 5.79 11.98 12.83
CA SER A 245 6.05 11.92 14.27
C SER A 245 7.40 11.27 14.57
N PRO A 246 8.33 11.95 15.27
CA PRO A 246 9.60 11.35 15.67
C PRO A 246 9.46 10.32 16.80
N SER A 247 8.29 10.26 17.47
CA SER A 247 8.02 9.26 18.51
C SER A 247 7.68 7.87 17.96
N LEU A 248 7.41 7.75 16.66
CA LEU A 248 7.10 6.50 15.99
C LEU A 248 8.34 5.96 15.29
N THR A 249 8.45 4.64 15.23
CA THR A 249 9.54 3.97 14.51
C THR A 249 9.42 4.23 13.01
N ASP A 250 10.56 4.19 12.32
CA ASP A 250 10.64 4.34 10.87
C ASP A 250 9.76 3.34 10.12
N HIS A 251 9.65 2.11 10.65
CA HIS A 251 8.76 1.09 10.12
C HIS A 251 7.29 1.52 10.17
N ILE A 252 6.78 1.97 11.32
CA ILE A 252 5.39 2.41 11.45
C ILE A 252 5.09 3.60 10.54
N ARG A 253 5.99 4.59 10.51
CA ARG A 253 5.83 5.79 9.66
C ARG A 253 5.76 5.42 8.19
N THR A 254 6.61 4.50 7.76
CA THR A 254 6.65 4.01 6.38
C THR A 254 5.43 3.15 6.04
N THR A 255 4.99 2.29 6.95
CA THR A 255 3.76 1.49 6.80
C THR A 255 2.54 2.39 6.68
N LEU A 256 2.39 3.42 7.52
CA LEU A 256 1.28 4.37 7.41
C LEU A 256 1.30 5.17 6.10
N LEU A 257 2.47 5.61 5.64
CA LEU A 257 2.58 6.30 4.37
C LEU A 257 2.16 5.37 3.21
N ARG A 258 2.69 4.15 3.17
CA ARG A 258 2.57 3.25 2.03
C ARG A 258 1.26 2.46 1.99
N GLN A 259 0.80 1.98 3.15
CA GLN A 259 -0.37 1.09 3.26
C GLN A 259 -1.65 1.83 3.65
N VAL A 260 -1.56 3.10 4.07
CA VAL A 260 -2.75 3.88 4.45
C VAL A 260 -2.86 5.16 3.63
N PHE A 261 -1.89 6.07 3.74
CA PHE A 261 -1.99 7.37 3.09
C PHE A 261 -2.04 7.26 1.56
N VAL A 262 -1.14 6.48 0.95
CA VAL A 262 -1.10 6.31 -0.52
C VAL A 262 -2.39 5.69 -1.08
N PRO A 263 -2.91 4.54 -0.58
CA PRO A 263 -4.17 3.97 -1.04
C PRO A 263 -5.35 4.93 -0.91
N LEU A 264 -5.46 5.61 0.24
CA LEU A 264 -6.52 6.60 0.46
C LEU A 264 -6.47 7.74 -0.56
N MET A 265 -5.28 8.27 -0.87
CA MET A 265 -5.13 9.35 -1.84
C MET A 265 -5.54 8.93 -3.27
N HIS A 266 -5.36 7.67 -3.65
CA HIS A 266 -5.80 7.15 -4.96
C HIS A 266 -7.33 7.01 -5.07
N ARG A 267 -8.05 6.97 -3.95
CA ARG A 267 -9.53 6.94 -3.91
C ARG A 267 -10.17 8.34 -3.92
N LEU A 268 -9.37 9.40 -3.88
CA LEU A 268 -9.86 10.78 -3.88
C LEU A 268 -10.00 11.34 -5.29
N ASP A 269 -10.99 12.21 -5.48
CA ASP A 269 -11.10 13.02 -6.70
C ASP A 269 -10.12 14.22 -6.68
N GLU A 270 -9.98 14.89 -7.82
CA GLU A 270 -9.07 16.03 -7.98
C GLU A 270 -9.33 17.13 -6.93
N ALA A 271 -10.61 17.43 -6.66
CA ALA A 271 -10.99 18.47 -5.71
C ALA A 271 -10.58 18.12 -4.28
N ALA A 272 -10.79 16.88 -3.85
CA ALA A 272 -10.42 16.40 -2.53
C ALA A 272 -8.90 16.30 -2.36
N ILE A 273 -8.16 15.86 -3.38
CA ILE A 273 -6.69 15.85 -3.36
C ILE A 273 -6.15 17.27 -3.15
N VAL A 274 -6.66 18.24 -3.92
CA VAL A 274 -6.30 19.66 -3.76
C VAL A 274 -6.63 20.14 -2.35
N ALA A 275 -7.81 19.81 -1.81
CA ALA A 275 -8.19 20.18 -0.45
C ALA A 275 -7.18 19.66 0.59
N VAL A 276 -6.73 18.41 0.49
CA VAL A 276 -5.70 17.85 1.39
C VAL A 276 -4.39 18.64 1.33
N TYR A 277 -3.85 18.90 0.13
CA TYR A 277 -2.56 19.60 0.00
C TYR A 277 -2.59 21.09 0.34
N THR A 278 -3.77 21.71 0.31
CA THR A 278 -3.98 23.12 0.62
C THR A 278 -4.43 23.36 2.07
N SER A 279 -4.83 22.30 2.77
CA SER A 279 -5.23 22.37 4.18
C SER A 279 -4.06 22.73 5.09
N THR A 280 -4.36 23.40 6.21
CA THR A 280 -3.33 23.81 7.18
C THR A 280 -2.83 22.61 7.98
N PHE A 281 -1.50 22.43 8.00
CA PHE A 281 -0.78 21.45 8.78
C PHE A 281 0.47 22.10 9.39
N SER A 282 0.64 21.99 10.71
CA SER A 282 1.78 22.60 11.43
C SER A 282 1.99 24.10 11.14
N GLY A 283 0.89 24.85 11.00
CA GLY A 283 0.90 26.31 10.81
C GLY A 283 1.02 26.79 9.36
N ALA A 284 1.11 25.90 8.37
CA ALA A 284 1.16 26.26 6.95
C ALA A 284 0.33 25.26 6.11
N PRO A 285 -0.09 25.60 4.88
CA PRO A 285 -0.63 24.61 3.95
C PRO A 285 0.31 23.41 3.78
N VAL A 286 -0.23 22.18 3.68
CA VAL A 286 0.56 20.95 3.54
C VAL A 286 1.64 21.09 2.47
N VAL A 287 1.31 21.59 1.28
CA VAL A 287 2.30 21.78 0.20
C VAL A 287 3.46 22.70 0.59
N GLN A 288 3.22 23.77 1.35
CA GLN A 288 4.27 24.67 1.82
C GLN A 288 5.12 24.01 2.91
N TYR A 289 4.49 23.26 3.82
CA TYR A 289 5.19 22.49 4.84
C TYR A 289 6.13 21.47 4.20
N LEU A 290 5.64 20.66 3.26
CA LEU A 290 6.45 19.66 2.55
C LEU A 290 7.64 20.30 1.83
N MET A 291 7.40 21.41 1.12
CA MET A 291 8.46 22.16 0.45
C MET A 291 9.48 22.72 1.45
N THR A 292 9.06 23.16 2.62
CA THR A 292 9.97 23.63 3.69
C THR A 292 10.85 22.48 4.18
N VAL A 293 10.26 21.29 4.41
CA VAL A 293 11.00 20.11 4.86
C VAL A 293 12.08 19.71 3.85
N VAL A 294 11.76 19.60 2.56
CA VAL A 294 12.75 19.17 1.54
C VAL A 294 13.80 20.22 1.19
N THR A 295 13.53 21.50 1.48
CA THR A 295 14.45 22.60 1.18
C THR A 295 15.35 22.98 2.35
N SER A 296 14.96 22.64 3.58
CA SER A 296 15.79 22.86 4.77
C SER A 296 16.89 21.81 4.86
N ASP A 297 18.11 22.25 5.12
CA ASP A 297 19.26 21.35 5.36
C ASP A 297 19.30 20.80 6.79
N THR A 298 18.44 21.29 7.69
CA THR A 298 18.34 20.80 9.09
C THR A 298 17.27 19.74 9.28
N SER A 299 16.49 19.43 8.25
CA SER A 299 15.41 18.44 8.31
C SER A 299 15.97 17.03 8.50
N PRO A 300 15.42 16.21 9.42
CA PRO A 300 15.80 14.81 9.55
C PRO A 300 15.59 14.04 8.25
N SER A 301 16.52 13.14 7.90
CA SER A 301 16.51 12.38 6.65
C SER A 301 15.17 11.70 6.35
N LEU A 302 14.58 11.00 7.33
CA LEU A 302 13.29 10.34 7.13
C LEU A 302 12.15 11.34 6.87
N ALA A 303 12.16 12.52 7.50
CA ALA A 303 11.17 13.55 7.20
C ALA A 303 11.31 14.07 5.77
N VAL A 304 12.54 14.21 5.27
CA VAL A 304 12.81 14.57 3.87
C VAL A 304 12.33 13.49 2.90
N VAL A 305 12.59 12.21 3.21
CA VAL A 305 12.11 11.06 2.41
C VAL A 305 10.59 11.04 2.34
N VAL A 306 9.90 11.17 3.48
CA VAL A 306 8.44 11.26 3.54
C VAL A 306 7.93 12.44 2.73
N ALA A 307 8.54 13.61 2.88
CA ALA A 307 8.09 14.81 2.20
C ALA A 307 8.25 14.71 0.67
N PHE A 308 9.35 14.14 0.17
CA PHE A 308 9.48 13.82 -1.25
C PHE A 308 8.47 12.77 -1.71
N GLY A 309 8.18 11.74 -0.91
CA GLY A 309 7.15 10.74 -1.24
C GLY A 309 5.75 11.34 -1.36
N LEU A 310 5.39 12.27 -0.48
CA LEU A 310 4.11 13.00 -0.56
C LEU A 310 4.10 13.97 -1.75
N LEU A 311 5.21 14.65 -2.06
CA LEU A 311 5.31 15.49 -3.26
C LEU A 311 5.27 14.66 -4.56
N GLU A 312 5.88 13.47 -4.58
CA GLU A 312 5.76 12.51 -5.68
C GLU A 312 4.29 12.15 -5.90
N LEU A 313 3.57 11.81 -4.82
CA LEU A 313 2.17 11.44 -4.83
C LEU A 313 1.25 12.58 -5.34
N LEU A 314 1.55 13.83 -4.98
CA LEU A 314 0.85 15.00 -5.53
C LEU A 314 0.88 15.00 -7.07
N TYR A 315 2.06 14.78 -7.67
CA TYR A 315 2.22 14.81 -9.13
C TYR A 315 1.76 13.51 -9.81
N THR A 316 1.71 12.38 -9.11
CA THR A 316 1.10 11.16 -9.68
C THR A 316 -0.41 11.31 -9.76
N CYS A 317 -1.07 11.82 -8.71
CA CYS A 317 -2.52 11.89 -8.62
C CYS A 317 -3.14 13.11 -9.33
N LEU A 318 -2.41 14.22 -9.49
CA LEU A 318 -2.91 15.41 -10.20
C LEU A 318 -2.29 15.56 -11.60
N SER A 319 -3.03 16.22 -12.50
CA SER A 319 -2.47 16.71 -13.76
C SER A 319 -1.51 17.89 -13.51
N GLY A 320 -0.52 18.08 -14.38
CA GLY A 320 0.39 19.23 -14.28
C GLY A 320 -0.35 20.58 -14.33
N ASP A 321 -1.49 20.63 -15.05
CA ASP A 321 -2.34 21.81 -15.13
C ASP A 321 -3.13 22.06 -13.84
N ALA A 322 -3.66 21.01 -13.20
CA ALA A 322 -4.31 21.11 -11.89
C ALA A 322 -3.33 21.60 -10.82
N VAL A 323 -2.09 21.06 -10.78
CA VAL A 323 -1.05 21.55 -9.86
C VAL A 323 -0.76 23.03 -10.09
N ARG A 324 -0.59 23.43 -11.36
CA ARG A 324 -0.33 24.82 -11.77
C ARG A 324 -1.46 25.79 -11.37
N ARG A 325 -2.73 25.39 -11.53
CA ARG A 325 -3.88 26.26 -11.31
C ARG A 325 -4.42 26.24 -9.88
N LEU A 326 -4.38 25.10 -9.21
CA LEU A 326 -5.10 24.87 -7.95
C LEU A 326 -4.16 24.83 -6.73
N VAL A 327 -2.96 24.27 -6.89
CA VAL A 327 -2.01 24.09 -5.77
C VAL A 327 -0.95 25.18 -5.73
N ASN A 328 -0.39 25.54 -6.89
CA ASN A 328 0.68 26.55 -6.98
C ASN A 328 0.29 27.92 -6.40
N PRO A 329 -0.94 28.47 -6.57
CA PRO A 329 -1.30 29.75 -5.94
C PRO A 329 -1.21 29.72 -4.41
N ILE A 330 -1.59 28.58 -3.80
CA ILE A 330 -1.48 28.38 -2.36
C ILE A 330 -0.02 28.27 -1.94
N TYR A 331 0.82 27.58 -2.70
CA TYR A 331 2.25 27.52 -2.45
C TYR A 331 2.93 28.89 -2.57
N ALA A 332 2.71 29.60 -3.68
CA ALA A 332 3.40 30.84 -4.00
C ALA A 332 2.99 32.00 -3.08
N ALA A 333 1.80 31.93 -2.47
CA ALA A 333 1.25 32.92 -1.54
C ALA A 333 1.32 34.38 -2.03
N THR A 334 1.37 34.58 -3.35
CA THR A 334 1.61 35.89 -3.99
C THR A 334 0.70 36.07 -5.21
N ALA A 335 0.15 37.27 -5.37
CA ALA A 335 -0.77 37.60 -6.45
C ALA A 335 -0.11 37.71 -7.84
N ALA A 336 1.23 37.78 -7.91
CA ALA A 336 2.01 37.93 -9.15
C ALA A 336 2.67 36.62 -9.63
N ALA A 337 2.23 35.47 -9.11
CA ALA A 337 2.80 34.17 -9.44
C ALA A 337 2.59 33.80 -10.93
N LYS A 338 3.65 33.33 -11.59
CA LYS A 338 3.68 32.85 -12.98
C LYS A 338 3.06 31.46 -13.14
N GLY A 339 2.75 30.78 -12.04
CA GLY A 339 2.08 29.48 -12.02
C GLY A 339 3.04 28.28 -11.94
N ASN A 340 4.35 28.50 -12.01
CA ASN A 340 5.35 27.44 -12.06
C ASN A 340 6.33 27.46 -10.87
N GLU A 341 6.10 28.29 -9.87
CA GLU A 341 6.97 28.46 -8.70
C GLU A 341 7.22 27.15 -7.97
N LEU A 342 6.15 26.39 -7.67
CA LEU A 342 6.21 25.11 -6.99
C LEU A 342 7.02 24.11 -7.80
N THR A 343 6.67 23.91 -9.07
CA THR A 343 7.33 22.95 -9.95
C THR A 343 8.80 23.31 -10.16
N MET A 344 9.13 24.58 -10.41
CA MET A 344 10.51 25.03 -10.58
C MET A 344 11.34 24.80 -9.30
N ARG A 345 10.79 25.17 -8.13
CA ARG A 345 11.49 24.98 -6.86
C ARG A 345 11.66 23.51 -6.55
N LEU A 346 10.64 22.69 -6.80
CA LEU A 346 10.69 21.24 -6.58
C LEU A 346 11.72 20.58 -7.49
N CYS A 347 11.69 20.82 -8.80
CA CYS A 347 12.67 20.26 -9.74
C CYS A 347 14.11 20.63 -9.35
N LYS A 348 14.36 21.90 -8.99
CA LYS A 348 15.68 22.34 -8.53
C LYS A 348 16.11 21.60 -7.26
N THR A 349 15.23 21.51 -6.27
CA THR A 349 15.55 20.88 -4.98
C THR A 349 15.76 19.39 -5.12
N ALA A 350 14.87 18.71 -5.85
CA ALA A 350 14.95 17.28 -6.09
C ALA A 350 16.19 16.91 -6.92
N SER A 351 16.55 17.70 -7.93
CA SER A 351 17.79 17.51 -8.70
C SER A 351 19.06 17.73 -7.86
N GLN A 352 19.03 18.62 -6.87
CA GLN A 352 20.14 18.79 -5.94
C GLN A 352 20.22 17.64 -4.93
N LYS A 353 19.08 17.25 -4.33
CA LYS A 353 19.00 16.20 -3.31
C LYS A 353 19.14 14.79 -3.89
N SER A 354 18.93 14.56 -5.19
CA SER A 354 19.24 13.29 -5.85
C SER A 354 20.75 12.98 -5.89
N ALA A 355 21.59 14.00 -5.67
CA ALA A 355 23.04 13.86 -5.49
C ALA A 355 23.46 13.88 -3.99
N SER A 356 22.50 13.71 -3.07
CA SER A 356 22.79 13.62 -1.63
C SER A 356 23.56 12.35 -1.29
N ALA A 357 24.53 12.43 -0.38
CA ALA A 357 25.22 11.24 0.16
C ALA A 357 24.28 10.35 0.99
N ASP A 358 23.20 10.92 1.52
CA ASP A 358 22.11 10.15 2.13
C ASP A 358 21.28 9.47 1.04
N ARG A 359 21.52 8.17 0.85
CA ARG A 359 20.91 7.37 -0.21
C ARG A 359 19.38 7.34 -0.17
N PRO A 360 18.70 7.07 0.97
CA PRO A 360 17.24 7.16 1.05
C PRO A 360 16.70 8.52 0.54
N VAL A 361 17.35 9.62 0.92
CA VAL A 361 16.98 10.96 0.44
C VAL A 361 17.22 11.09 -1.08
N ALA A 362 18.35 10.60 -1.59
CA ALA A 362 18.68 10.63 -3.01
C ALA A 362 17.64 9.85 -3.86
N ILE A 363 17.26 8.65 -3.41
CA ILE A 363 16.24 7.83 -4.04
C ILE A 363 14.88 8.54 -4.05
N ALA A 364 14.43 9.04 -2.90
CA ALA A 364 13.14 9.72 -2.79
C ALA A 364 13.08 10.99 -3.65
N ALA A 365 14.17 11.77 -3.65
CA ALA A 365 14.30 12.97 -4.46
C ALA A 365 14.25 12.63 -5.97
N PHE A 366 14.96 11.60 -6.42
CA PHE A 366 14.97 11.23 -7.83
C PHE A 366 13.63 10.69 -8.30
N ARG A 367 12.95 9.85 -7.49
CA ARG A 367 11.58 9.39 -7.79
C ARG A 367 10.58 10.54 -7.91
N CYS A 368 10.64 11.49 -6.97
CA CYS A 368 9.84 12.71 -7.04
C CYS A 368 10.17 13.54 -8.29
N LEU A 369 11.45 13.64 -8.66
CA LEU A 369 11.89 14.36 -9.86
C LEU A 369 11.37 13.70 -11.14
N LEU A 370 11.43 12.37 -11.25
CA LEU A 370 10.88 11.60 -12.36
C LEU A 370 9.38 11.90 -12.55
N SER A 371 8.58 11.78 -11.49
CA SER A 371 7.14 12.06 -11.55
C SER A 371 6.86 13.53 -11.93
N THR A 372 7.57 14.47 -11.31
CA THR A 372 7.39 15.90 -11.55
C THR A 372 7.72 16.28 -12.99
N VAL A 373 8.87 15.82 -13.51
CA VAL A 373 9.31 16.11 -14.89
C VAL A 373 8.35 15.48 -15.90
N ARG A 374 8.02 14.20 -15.72
CA ARG A 374 7.08 13.46 -16.58
C ARG A 374 5.72 14.16 -16.69
N LYS A 375 5.24 14.77 -15.61
CA LYS A 375 3.91 15.41 -15.57
C LYS A 375 3.90 16.86 -16.05
N THR A 376 5.05 17.52 -16.18
CA THR A 376 5.11 18.97 -16.41
C THR A 376 5.98 19.41 -17.58
N GLN A 377 6.92 18.59 -18.03
CA GLN A 377 7.87 18.97 -19.08
C GLN A 377 7.50 18.35 -20.42
N THR A 378 7.56 19.18 -21.46
CA THR A 378 7.25 18.79 -22.84
C THR A 378 8.45 18.92 -23.80
N GLN A 379 9.61 19.35 -23.30
CA GLN A 379 10.84 19.47 -24.09
C GLN A 379 11.86 18.45 -23.64
N GLU A 380 12.40 17.67 -24.57
CA GLU A 380 13.35 16.57 -24.31
C GLU A 380 14.60 17.04 -23.54
N LYS A 381 15.09 18.25 -23.81
CA LYS A 381 16.26 18.82 -23.13
C LYS A 381 16.14 18.80 -21.60
N PHE A 382 14.93 18.98 -21.05
CA PHE A 382 14.72 18.95 -19.60
C PHE A 382 14.79 17.54 -19.04
N TYR A 383 14.33 16.53 -19.79
CA TYR A 383 14.50 15.13 -19.41
C TYR A 383 15.99 14.78 -19.38
N THR A 384 16.73 15.10 -20.44
CA THR A 384 18.18 14.87 -20.51
C THR A 384 18.94 15.53 -19.37
N GLN A 385 18.67 16.81 -19.10
CA GLN A 385 19.43 17.60 -18.12
C GLN A 385 19.07 17.27 -16.67
N LEU A 386 17.81 16.95 -16.38
CA LEU A 386 17.34 16.73 -15.00
C LEU A 386 17.37 15.27 -14.60
N LEU A 387 17.05 14.34 -15.50
CA LEU A 387 16.84 12.92 -15.15
C LEU A 387 18.05 12.03 -15.44
N PHE A 388 18.95 12.47 -16.32
CA PHE A 388 20.13 11.71 -16.73
C PHE A 388 21.44 12.46 -16.42
N ALA A 389 21.42 13.30 -15.38
CA ALA A 389 22.62 13.97 -14.89
C ALA A 389 23.57 12.98 -14.21
N ASP A 390 24.87 13.08 -14.51
CA ASP A 390 25.90 12.13 -14.05
C ASP A 390 26.01 12.06 -12.51
N ALA A 391 25.66 13.16 -11.82
CA ALA A 391 25.71 13.26 -10.36
C ALA A 391 24.65 12.41 -9.62
N ILE A 392 23.63 11.90 -10.32
CA ILE A 392 22.51 11.15 -9.74
C ILE A 392 22.95 9.72 -9.38
N TRP A 393 23.63 9.06 -10.31
CA TRP A 393 23.85 7.62 -10.25
C TRP A 393 24.70 7.14 -9.07
N PRO A 394 25.83 7.79 -8.71
CA PRO A 394 26.71 7.27 -7.66
C PRO A 394 26.03 7.12 -6.30
N ASN A 395 25.15 8.07 -5.95
CA ASN A 395 24.50 8.10 -4.62
C ASN A 395 23.28 7.19 -4.53
N ILE A 396 22.50 7.09 -5.61
CA ILE A 396 21.35 6.18 -5.66
C ILE A 396 21.81 4.72 -5.64
N MET A 397 22.92 4.45 -6.33
CA MET A 397 23.54 3.12 -6.39
C MET A 397 24.60 2.89 -5.32
N ALA A 398 24.76 3.81 -4.36
CA ALA A 398 25.62 3.59 -3.20
C ALA A 398 25.08 2.42 -2.37
N LYS A 399 25.96 1.62 -1.77
CA LYS A 399 25.55 0.54 -0.86
C LYS A 399 25.42 1.07 0.56
N THR A 400 24.45 0.55 1.32
CA THR A 400 24.32 0.82 2.76
C THR A 400 25.00 -0.27 3.57
N GLU A 401 25.50 0.07 4.76
CA GLU A 401 26.18 -0.86 5.69
C GLU A 401 25.33 -2.11 6.02
N ASP A 402 24.00 -1.99 5.98
CA ASP A 402 23.03 -3.06 6.25
C ASP A 402 22.80 -4.06 5.09
N GLU A 403 23.30 -3.80 3.88
CA GLU A 403 23.07 -4.66 2.70
C GLU A 403 24.07 -5.83 2.59
N GLY A 404 24.87 -6.09 3.64
CA GLY A 404 25.90 -7.12 3.66
C GLY A 404 27.10 -6.72 2.81
N GLY A 405 28.25 -6.50 3.46
CA GLY A 405 29.46 -5.89 2.90
C GLY A 405 30.21 -6.67 1.80
N GLY A 406 29.52 -7.34 0.88
CA GLY A 406 30.10 -7.80 -0.39
C GLY A 406 29.88 -6.75 -1.47
N ASP A 407 30.95 -6.29 -2.12
CA ASP A 407 30.94 -5.29 -3.20
C ASP A 407 30.19 -5.72 -4.47
N GLU A 408 29.50 -6.85 -4.45
CA GLU A 408 29.21 -7.61 -5.64
C GLU A 408 27.72 -7.94 -5.75
N TYR A 409 27.03 -7.37 -6.75
CA TYR A 409 25.75 -7.96 -7.19
C TYR A 409 26.04 -9.40 -7.60
N SER A 410 25.49 -10.36 -6.87
CA SER A 410 25.54 -11.78 -7.25
C SER A 410 24.30 -12.10 -8.04
N PHE A 411 24.47 -12.47 -9.30
CA PHE A 411 23.39 -13.00 -10.12
C PHE A 411 23.36 -14.52 -9.97
N GLU A 412 22.15 -15.09 -9.89
CA GLU A 412 21.99 -16.53 -9.80
C GLU A 412 22.45 -17.20 -11.10
N THR A 413 23.11 -18.35 -10.95
CA THR A 413 23.49 -19.23 -12.06
C THR A 413 22.24 -19.62 -12.83
N GLN A 414 22.35 -19.69 -14.16
CA GLN A 414 21.23 -20.13 -14.99
C GLN A 414 20.75 -21.53 -14.57
N THR A 415 19.47 -21.65 -14.25
CA THR A 415 18.80 -22.93 -13.95
C THR A 415 17.57 -23.16 -14.84
N ALA A 416 17.01 -24.36 -14.78
CA ALA A 416 15.80 -24.74 -15.53
C ALA A 416 14.53 -23.95 -15.13
N ALA A 417 14.59 -23.17 -14.04
CA ALA A 417 13.45 -22.42 -13.51
C ALA A 417 13.31 -21.01 -14.10
N PHE A 418 14.30 -20.50 -14.84
CA PHE A 418 14.22 -19.15 -15.42
C PHE A 418 13.37 -19.14 -16.70
N PRO A 419 12.28 -18.35 -16.75
CA PRO A 419 11.44 -18.27 -17.94
C PRO A 419 12.18 -17.63 -19.12
N THR A 420 12.21 -18.31 -20.26
CA THR A 420 12.61 -17.79 -21.59
C THR A 420 11.57 -16.82 -22.19
N LYS A 421 10.64 -16.28 -21.40
CA LYS A 421 9.48 -15.51 -21.93
C LYS A 421 9.89 -14.31 -22.79
N TYR A 422 10.98 -13.63 -22.45
CA TYR A 422 11.52 -12.52 -23.23
C TYR A 422 12.27 -12.95 -24.50
N LEU A 423 12.60 -14.23 -24.64
CA LEU A 423 13.34 -14.81 -25.76
C LEU A 423 12.44 -15.23 -26.93
N SER A 424 11.12 -15.25 -26.73
CA SER A 424 10.15 -15.78 -27.71
C SER A 424 9.40 -14.71 -28.51
N ARG A 425 9.69 -13.40 -28.36
CA ARG A 425 9.02 -12.31 -29.10
C ARG A 425 9.53 -12.19 -30.55
N ARG A 426 9.69 -13.32 -31.26
CA ARG A 426 10.13 -13.36 -32.67
C ARG A 426 9.11 -13.96 -33.64
N GLN A 427 7.91 -14.35 -33.19
CA GLN A 427 6.84 -14.73 -34.12
C GLN A 427 5.51 -14.14 -33.70
N GLY A 428 4.86 -13.41 -34.61
CA GLY A 428 3.44 -13.07 -34.56
C GLY A 428 2.56 -14.32 -34.74
N GLY A 429 2.77 -15.33 -33.90
CA GLY A 429 1.99 -16.55 -33.83
C GLY A 429 1.44 -16.72 -32.43
N ARG A 430 0.12 -16.64 -32.28
CA ARG A 430 -0.61 -17.08 -31.07
C ARG A 430 -0.22 -18.52 -30.76
N SER A 431 0.67 -18.74 -29.78
CA SER A 431 0.89 -20.05 -29.18
C SER A 431 0.42 -20.03 -27.74
N THR A 432 -0.74 -20.64 -27.51
CA THR A 432 -1.42 -20.83 -26.23
C THR A 432 -0.82 -22.00 -25.45
N THR A 433 0.44 -21.88 -25.02
CA THR A 433 1.04 -22.83 -24.09
C THR A 433 1.65 -22.07 -22.91
N THR A 434 0.79 -21.78 -21.94
CA THR A 434 1.12 -21.21 -20.64
C THR A 434 1.75 -22.27 -19.74
N HIS A 435 3.06 -22.51 -19.88
CA HIS A 435 3.84 -22.98 -18.73
C HIS A 435 4.02 -21.82 -17.76
N ARG A 436 3.02 -21.62 -16.89
CA ARG A 436 3.04 -20.69 -15.75
C ARG A 436 3.94 -21.28 -14.65
N GLY A 437 5.25 -21.05 -14.76
CA GLY A 437 6.15 -21.09 -13.62
C GLY A 437 5.97 -19.83 -12.76
N ASN A 438 6.17 -19.96 -11.44
CA ASN A 438 6.05 -18.94 -10.37
C ASN A 438 6.87 -17.65 -10.65
N SER A 439 6.49 -16.86 -11.64
CA SER A 439 7.06 -15.55 -11.88
C SER A 439 6.35 -14.53 -11.01
N ARG A 440 7.08 -13.98 -10.03
CA ARG A 440 6.62 -12.83 -9.23
C ARG A 440 6.79 -11.59 -10.10
N LEU A 441 5.68 -10.97 -10.44
CA LEU A 441 5.59 -9.81 -11.33
C LEU A 441 5.55 -8.53 -10.48
N MET A 442 6.17 -7.45 -10.95
CA MET A 442 6.25 -6.17 -10.23
C MET A 442 5.53 -5.07 -11.01
N ASP A 443 4.63 -4.34 -10.32
CA ASP A 443 3.90 -3.17 -10.83
C ASP A 443 4.09 -1.92 -9.91
N ILE A 444 3.69 -0.73 -10.35
CA ILE A 444 3.90 0.59 -9.72
C ILE A 444 3.44 0.56 -8.26
N SER A 445 2.27 -0.03 -8.01
CA SER A 445 1.71 -0.18 -6.66
C SER A 445 2.62 -1.01 -5.76
N THR A 446 3.23 -2.09 -6.27
CA THR A 446 4.14 -2.97 -5.51
C THR A 446 5.51 -2.35 -5.22
N GLN A 447 6.01 -1.47 -6.10
CA GLN A 447 7.28 -0.77 -5.87
C GLN A 447 7.16 0.35 -4.84
N PHE A 448 6.00 1.02 -4.80
CA PHE A 448 5.64 1.88 -3.68
C PHE A 448 5.53 1.11 -2.35
N LEU A 449 5.53 -0.23 -2.34
CA LEU A 449 5.59 -1.03 -1.11
C LEU A 449 6.99 -1.57 -0.80
N GLN A 450 7.79 -1.93 -1.81
CA GLN A 450 9.08 -2.62 -1.65
C GLN A 450 10.32 -1.72 -1.38
N GLY A 451 10.21 -0.39 -1.50
CA GLY A 451 11.37 0.52 -1.44
C GLY A 451 12.10 0.66 -0.09
N SER A 452 11.93 -0.28 0.84
CA SER A 452 12.64 -0.40 2.10
C SER A 452 12.96 -1.89 2.30
N SER A 453 14.21 -2.26 2.62
CA SER A 453 14.72 -3.64 2.74
C SER A 453 14.04 -4.54 3.80
N LEU A 454 12.79 -4.27 4.17
CA LEU A 454 12.09 -4.86 5.32
C LEU A 454 10.63 -5.28 5.04
N SER A 455 10.15 -5.23 3.80
CA SER A 455 8.83 -5.77 3.42
C SER A 455 8.91 -6.66 2.18
N GLN A 456 9.43 -7.88 2.35
CA GLN A 456 9.08 -8.99 1.46
C GLN A 456 7.96 -9.81 2.11
N SER A 457 6.71 -9.40 1.85
CA SER A 457 5.53 -10.24 2.04
C SER A 457 4.64 -10.03 0.83
N THR A 458 4.77 -10.89 -0.17
CA THR A 458 3.86 -10.95 -1.32
C THR A 458 2.85 -12.06 -1.04
N ALA A 459 1.62 -11.71 -0.66
CA ALA A 459 0.50 -12.65 -0.69
C ALA A 459 0.18 -13.03 -2.16
N PRO A 460 -0.22 -14.27 -2.45
CA PRO A 460 -0.69 -14.64 -3.78
C PRO A 460 -2.02 -13.94 -4.06
N VAL A 461 -2.13 -13.28 -5.21
CA VAL A 461 -3.40 -12.77 -5.71
C VAL A 461 -4.27 -13.97 -6.08
N GLU A 462 -5.36 -14.19 -5.35
CA GLU A 462 -6.38 -15.18 -5.72
C GLU A 462 -7.28 -14.60 -6.82
N ASP A 463 -7.43 -15.38 -7.90
CA ASP A 463 -8.27 -15.12 -9.07
C ASP A 463 -9.74 -14.91 -8.68
N THR A 464 -10.28 -13.71 -8.88
CA THR A 464 -11.72 -13.53 -9.11
C THR A 464 -11.92 -13.09 -10.55
N ASN A 465 -12.29 -14.06 -11.40
CA ASN A 465 -12.84 -13.80 -12.73
C ASN A 465 -14.21 -13.13 -12.57
N ASP A 466 -14.34 -11.89 -13.01
CA ASP A 466 -15.61 -11.33 -13.48
C ASP A 466 -15.32 -10.26 -14.55
N ASP A 467 -15.61 -10.63 -15.80
CA ASP A 467 -15.60 -9.77 -16.97
C ASP A 467 -16.79 -8.80 -16.93
N GLU A 468 -16.55 -7.49 -16.82
CA GLU A 468 -17.37 -6.48 -17.50
C GLU A 468 -16.52 -5.29 -17.98
N PRO A 469 -16.72 -4.79 -19.22
CA PRO A 469 -15.83 -3.81 -19.83
C PRO A 469 -16.29 -2.39 -19.51
N MET A 470 -15.48 -1.64 -18.75
CA MET A 470 -15.58 -0.18 -18.65
C MET A 470 -14.32 0.45 -19.25
N ALA A 471 -14.55 1.41 -20.14
CA ALA A 471 -13.58 1.97 -21.07
C ALA A 471 -12.53 2.90 -20.44
N ASN A 472 -11.33 2.84 -21.01
CA ASN A 472 -10.18 3.75 -20.90
C ASN A 472 -9.39 3.76 -19.57
N ASP A 473 -8.43 2.85 -19.44
CA ASP A 473 -7.03 3.10 -19.78
C ASP A 473 -6.39 1.74 -20.10
N GLU A 474 -5.64 1.64 -21.20
CA GLU A 474 -4.91 0.42 -21.57
C GLU A 474 -3.80 0.20 -20.53
N GLU A 475 -4.08 -0.62 -19.50
CA GLU A 475 -3.04 -1.22 -18.68
C GLU A 475 -2.24 -2.20 -19.56
N ASP A 476 -1.24 -1.66 -20.25
CA ASP A 476 -0.33 -2.42 -21.10
C ASP A 476 0.33 -3.55 -20.28
N GLU A 477 0.19 -4.81 -20.71
CA GLU A 477 0.98 -5.96 -20.22
C GLU A 477 2.52 -5.71 -20.23
N ASP A 478 2.98 -4.66 -20.89
CA ASP A 478 4.39 -4.22 -20.99
C ASP A 478 4.96 -3.56 -19.71
N ASP A 479 4.14 -3.22 -18.70
CA ASP A 479 4.63 -2.56 -17.46
C ASP A 479 5.05 -3.55 -16.36
N VAL A 480 5.01 -4.85 -16.68
CA VAL A 480 5.37 -5.92 -15.75
C VAL A 480 6.84 -6.29 -15.83
N LEU A 481 7.60 -6.02 -14.76
CA LEU A 481 9.01 -6.36 -14.66
C LEU A 481 9.23 -7.74 -14.03
N GLU A 482 10.25 -8.45 -14.54
CA GLU A 482 10.86 -9.59 -13.84
C GLU A 482 11.43 -9.13 -12.50
N MET A 483 11.07 -9.81 -11.42
CA MET A 483 11.60 -9.55 -10.08
C MET A 483 13.05 -10.04 -9.98
N ASP A 484 13.99 -9.11 -10.07
CA ASP A 484 15.42 -9.37 -9.85
C ASP A 484 16.10 -8.25 -9.05
N ALA A 485 17.33 -8.45 -8.60
CA ALA A 485 18.05 -7.52 -7.73
C ALA A 485 18.18 -6.09 -8.28
N LEU A 486 18.20 -5.91 -9.60
CA LEU A 486 18.26 -4.61 -10.26
C LEU A 486 16.87 -4.04 -10.52
N ASN A 487 15.92 -4.88 -10.93
CA ASN A 487 14.53 -4.46 -11.17
C ASN A 487 13.77 -4.11 -9.89
N SER A 488 14.10 -4.75 -8.76
CA SER A 488 13.57 -4.41 -7.43
C SER A 488 14.08 -3.07 -6.90
N HIS A 489 15.05 -2.43 -7.56
CA HIS A 489 15.53 -1.11 -7.14
C HIS A 489 14.39 -0.07 -7.19
N PRO A 490 14.21 0.78 -6.17
CA PRO A 490 13.03 1.68 -6.07
C PRO A 490 12.89 2.70 -7.21
N CYS A 491 13.98 2.96 -7.94
CA CYS A 491 14.00 3.87 -9.08
C CYS A 491 13.87 3.19 -10.45
N MET A 492 13.89 1.86 -10.55
CA MET A 492 13.88 1.18 -11.87
C MET A 492 12.56 1.42 -12.61
N LEU A 493 11.46 0.93 -12.07
CA LEU A 493 10.15 1.07 -12.71
C LEU A 493 9.71 2.53 -12.93
N PRO A 494 9.88 3.52 -12.03
CA PRO A 494 9.46 4.90 -12.29
C PRO A 494 10.32 5.53 -13.39
N LEU A 495 11.59 5.12 -13.51
CA LEU A 495 12.46 5.50 -14.62
C LEU A 495 11.97 4.90 -15.94
N LEU A 496 11.64 3.60 -15.97
CA LEU A 496 11.13 2.93 -17.19
C LEU A 496 9.79 3.50 -17.64
N VAL A 497 8.86 3.76 -16.72
CA VAL A 497 7.57 4.43 -17.05
C VAL A 497 7.83 5.84 -17.59
N THR A 498 8.84 6.54 -17.06
CA THR A 498 9.24 7.86 -17.58
C THR A 498 9.86 7.75 -18.98
N ILE A 499 10.69 6.74 -19.25
CA ILE A 499 11.25 6.46 -20.58
C ILE A 499 10.15 6.12 -21.59
N LYS A 500 9.17 5.28 -21.21
CA LYS A 500 7.99 4.97 -22.03
C LYS A 500 7.19 6.23 -22.36
N HIS A 501 7.06 7.15 -21.39
CA HIS A 501 6.45 8.45 -21.63
C HIS A 501 7.27 9.32 -22.59
N MET A 502 8.60 9.35 -22.44
CA MET A 502 9.49 10.06 -23.37
C MET A 502 9.38 9.51 -24.80
N GLU A 503 9.28 8.19 -24.96
CA GLU A 503 9.07 7.57 -26.27
C GLU A 503 7.77 8.07 -26.91
N ARG A 504 6.65 8.04 -26.19
CA ARG A 504 5.37 8.57 -26.69
C ARG A 504 5.46 10.05 -27.09
N LEU A 505 6.27 10.86 -26.40
CA LEU A 505 6.40 12.30 -26.67
C LEU A 505 7.40 12.64 -27.79
N PHE A 506 8.52 11.92 -27.87
CA PHE A 506 9.69 12.34 -28.63
C PHE A 506 10.13 11.36 -29.72
N GLN A 507 9.54 10.17 -29.83
CA GLN A 507 9.95 9.14 -30.79
C GLN A 507 9.95 9.65 -32.25
N SER A 508 9.02 10.52 -32.62
CA SER A 508 8.97 11.13 -33.96
C SER A 508 10.16 12.05 -34.29
N GLN A 509 10.91 12.49 -33.27
CA GLN A 509 12.08 13.35 -33.40
C GLN A 509 13.39 12.54 -33.45
N TRP A 510 13.33 11.26 -33.06
CA TRP A 510 14.48 10.38 -33.03
C TRP A 510 14.73 9.77 -34.41
N THR A 511 16.00 9.69 -34.81
CA THR A 511 16.40 9.09 -36.08
C THR A 511 17.50 8.06 -35.86
N ASP A 512 17.62 7.09 -36.75
CA ASP A 512 18.65 6.04 -36.69
C ASP A 512 20.08 6.61 -36.75
N THR A 513 20.24 7.85 -37.23
CA THR A 513 21.54 8.50 -37.39
C THR A 513 21.94 9.38 -36.21
N THR A 514 20.98 9.94 -35.46
CA THR A 514 21.24 10.87 -34.36
C THR A 514 20.62 10.34 -33.07
N MET A 515 21.48 9.82 -32.19
CA MET A 515 21.07 9.32 -30.87
C MET A 515 20.61 10.46 -29.96
N PRO A 516 19.47 10.31 -29.25
CA PRO A 516 19.00 11.27 -28.25
C PRO A 516 20.03 11.55 -27.16
N GLY A 517 20.08 12.80 -26.69
CA GLY A 517 21.06 13.22 -25.69
C GLY A 517 20.97 12.45 -24.36
N TRP A 518 19.78 11.98 -23.97
CA TRP A 518 19.62 11.16 -22.77
C TRP A 518 20.17 9.73 -22.96
N MET A 519 20.02 9.15 -24.14
CA MET A 519 20.63 7.85 -24.47
C MET A 519 22.15 7.95 -24.55
N ASP A 520 22.68 9.07 -25.06
CA ASP A 520 24.11 9.36 -25.03
C ASP A 520 24.64 9.40 -23.59
N LYS A 521 23.89 10.00 -22.65
CA LYS A 521 24.22 9.94 -21.22
C LYS A 521 24.21 8.53 -20.65
N VAL A 522 23.25 7.68 -21.04
CA VAL A 522 23.20 6.27 -20.65
C VAL A 522 24.43 5.52 -21.19
N TRP A 523 24.72 5.65 -22.48
CA TRP A 523 25.90 5.06 -23.12
C TRP A 523 27.21 5.53 -22.47
N PHE A 524 27.36 6.82 -22.23
CA PHE A 524 28.55 7.40 -21.61
C PHE A 524 28.80 6.81 -20.21
N ASN A 525 27.75 6.73 -19.37
CA ASN A 525 27.87 6.12 -18.04
C ASN A 525 28.11 4.61 -18.11
N LEU A 526 27.47 3.90 -19.05
CA LEU A 526 27.75 2.48 -19.29
C LEU A 526 29.19 2.21 -19.70
N SER A 527 29.84 3.16 -20.38
CA SER A 527 31.19 3.00 -20.91
C SER A 527 32.27 3.44 -19.92
N THR A 528 32.03 4.52 -19.18
CA THR A 528 33.09 5.24 -18.45
C THR A 528 32.91 5.30 -16.94
N ASN A 529 31.73 4.99 -16.41
CA ASN A 529 31.48 5.12 -14.97
C ASN A 529 32.32 4.09 -14.20
N SER A 530 33.00 4.53 -13.14
CA SER A 530 33.85 3.64 -12.33
C SER A 530 33.05 2.66 -11.48
N SER A 531 31.76 2.95 -11.20
CA SER A 531 30.89 2.10 -10.41
C SER A 531 30.24 1.02 -11.27
N THR A 532 30.61 -0.24 -11.02
CA THR A 532 29.96 -1.41 -11.63
C THR A 532 28.45 -1.43 -11.35
N SER A 533 28.01 -1.02 -10.15
CA SER A 533 26.59 -0.94 -9.79
C SER A 533 25.81 0.02 -10.69
N VAL A 534 26.37 1.19 -10.99
CA VAL A 534 25.76 2.16 -11.92
C VAL A 534 25.66 1.57 -13.31
N ARG A 535 26.75 0.95 -13.80
CA ARG A 535 26.76 0.31 -15.12
C ARG A 535 25.74 -0.83 -15.19
N LEU A 536 25.61 -1.65 -14.15
CA LEU A 536 24.64 -2.74 -14.07
C LEU A 536 23.20 -2.23 -14.08
N PHE A 537 22.89 -1.19 -13.31
CA PHE A 537 21.56 -0.58 -13.30
C PHE A 537 21.17 -0.05 -14.69
N LEU A 538 22.07 0.69 -15.35
CA LEU A 538 21.84 1.20 -16.70
C LEU A 538 21.81 0.10 -17.76
N CYS A 539 22.57 -0.98 -17.58
CA CYS A 539 22.52 -2.16 -18.44
C CYS A 539 21.11 -2.78 -18.37
N LYS A 540 20.55 -2.90 -17.16
CA LYS A 540 19.20 -3.44 -16.98
C LYS A 540 18.13 -2.51 -17.56
N VAL A 541 18.31 -1.19 -17.55
CA VAL A 541 17.43 -0.25 -18.29
C VAL A 541 17.40 -0.57 -19.79
N VAL A 542 18.57 -0.85 -20.40
CA VAL A 542 18.66 -1.25 -21.83
C VAL A 542 17.98 -2.61 -22.05
N LEU A 543 18.24 -3.59 -21.19
CA LEU A 543 17.65 -4.94 -21.28
C LEU A 543 16.12 -4.92 -21.13
N ASN A 544 15.57 -4.00 -20.33
CA ASN A 544 14.13 -3.87 -20.15
C ASN A 544 13.43 -3.18 -21.36
N ARG A 545 14.17 -2.44 -22.21
CA ARG A 545 13.62 -1.76 -23.41
C ARG A 545 14.51 -1.97 -24.64
N PRO A 546 14.78 -3.21 -25.06
CA PRO A 546 15.83 -3.52 -26.02
C PRO A 546 15.60 -2.89 -27.40
N MET A 547 14.34 -2.85 -27.86
CA MET A 547 13.97 -2.29 -29.17
C MET A 547 14.17 -0.78 -29.26
N LEU A 548 14.06 -0.08 -28.14
CA LEU A 548 14.26 1.37 -28.08
C LEU A 548 15.72 1.75 -28.38
N PHE A 549 16.67 0.90 -27.99
CA PHE A 549 18.10 1.11 -28.22
C PHE A 549 18.63 0.46 -29.51
N ALA A 550 17.83 -0.36 -30.19
CA ALA A 550 18.26 -1.13 -31.36
C ALA A 550 18.86 -0.27 -32.50
N PRO A 551 18.33 0.92 -32.84
CA PRO A 551 18.94 1.77 -33.87
C PRO A 551 20.38 2.20 -33.56
N TYR A 552 20.77 2.18 -32.29
CA TYR A 552 22.07 2.62 -31.80
C TYR A 552 22.94 1.47 -31.27
N ALA A 553 22.50 0.22 -31.49
CA ALA A 553 23.07 -1.00 -30.91
C ALA A 553 24.60 -1.08 -31.03
N ALA A 554 25.15 -0.71 -32.20
CA ALA A 554 26.60 -0.75 -32.45
C ALA A 554 27.44 0.00 -31.41
N LYS A 555 26.91 1.07 -30.79
CA LYS A 555 27.59 1.80 -29.71
C LYS A 555 27.49 1.12 -28.34
N PHE A 556 26.44 0.35 -28.09
CA PHE A 556 26.14 -0.25 -26.79
C PHE A 556 26.74 -1.64 -26.61
N VAL A 557 27.00 -2.39 -27.69
CA VAL A 557 27.52 -3.76 -27.59
C VAL A 557 28.82 -3.82 -26.79
N GLY A 558 29.84 -3.03 -27.15
CA GLY A 558 31.13 -3.01 -26.46
C GLY A 558 30.99 -2.79 -24.96
N PRO A 559 30.38 -1.67 -24.50
CA PRO A 559 30.18 -1.40 -23.08
C PRO A 559 29.41 -2.47 -22.30
N LEU A 560 28.39 -3.09 -22.91
CA LEU A 560 27.58 -4.14 -22.27
C LEU A 560 28.37 -5.44 -22.11
N VAL A 561 29.09 -5.83 -23.16
CA VAL A 561 29.93 -7.03 -23.18
C VAL A 561 31.11 -6.88 -22.21
N GLU A 562 31.79 -5.74 -22.21
CA GLU A 562 32.87 -5.46 -21.27
C GLU A 562 32.38 -5.47 -19.83
N LEU A 563 31.18 -4.96 -19.56
CA LEU A 563 30.59 -4.99 -18.23
C LEU A 563 30.45 -6.42 -17.71
N MET A 564 30.01 -7.37 -18.55
CA MET A 564 29.87 -8.77 -18.14
C MET A 564 31.20 -9.40 -17.69
N LEU A 565 32.33 -8.97 -18.25
CA LEU A 565 33.66 -9.40 -17.81
C LEU A 565 34.06 -8.86 -16.43
N LEU A 566 33.39 -7.81 -15.95
CA LEU A 566 33.63 -7.18 -14.66
C LEU A 566 32.66 -7.67 -13.58
N VAL A 567 31.60 -8.38 -13.96
CA VAL A 567 30.61 -8.89 -13.02
C VAL A 567 31.26 -9.94 -12.10
N PRO A 568 30.92 -9.92 -10.80
CA PRO A 568 31.24 -10.96 -9.83
C PRO A 568 30.86 -12.37 -10.27
N LYS A 569 31.49 -13.42 -9.74
CA LYS A 569 31.27 -14.84 -10.14
C LYS A 569 31.53 -15.11 -11.63
N ARG A 570 32.76 -14.85 -12.05
CA ARG A 570 33.23 -15.02 -13.44
C ARG A 570 33.37 -16.48 -13.89
N ASP A 571 33.08 -17.42 -13.03
CA ASP A 571 33.16 -18.86 -13.25
C ASP A 571 31.79 -19.48 -13.60
N GLU A 572 30.71 -18.69 -13.57
CA GLU A 572 29.35 -19.19 -13.78
C GLU A 572 28.62 -18.44 -14.93
N PHE A 573 27.80 -19.17 -15.69
CA PHE A 573 26.90 -18.59 -16.67
C PHE A 573 25.61 -18.11 -15.99
N HIS A 574 25.61 -16.86 -15.52
CA HIS A 574 24.48 -16.26 -14.81
C HIS A 574 23.43 -15.63 -15.76
N TYR A 575 22.20 -15.43 -15.26
CA TYR A 575 21.08 -14.98 -16.10
C TYR A 575 21.33 -13.63 -16.82
N LEU A 576 22.04 -12.70 -16.17
CA LEU A 576 22.33 -11.40 -16.78
C LEU A 576 23.29 -11.52 -17.99
N LEU A 577 24.27 -12.41 -17.93
CA LEU A 577 25.19 -12.71 -19.04
C LEU A 577 24.43 -13.33 -20.21
N ARG A 578 23.52 -14.27 -19.91
CA ARG A 578 22.58 -14.84 -20.88
C ARG A 578 21.76 -13.75 -21.57
N ASP A 579 21.17 -12.83 -20.81
CA ASP A 579 20.32 -11.76 -21.36
C ASP A 579 21.11 -10.81 -22.25
N VAL A 580 22.34 -10.46 -21.89
CA VAL A 580 23.23 -9.67 -22.76
C VAL A 580 23.57 -10.44 -24.04
N CYS A 581 23.84 -11.75 -23.97
CA CYS A 581 24.09 -12.56 -25.16
C CYS A 581 22.88 -12.56 -26.11
N HIS A 582 21.68 -12.79 -25.59
CA HIS A 582 20.45 -12.76 -26.38
C HIS A 582 20.15 -11.36 -26.94
N LEU A 583 20.45 -10.30 -26.19
CA LEU A 583 20.31 -8.94 -26.68
C LEU A 583 21.21 -8.72 -27.91
N VAL A 584 22.49 -9.10 -27.83
CA VAL A 584 23.46 -8.86 -28.90
C VAL A 584 23.19 -9.75 -30.12
N VAL A 585 22.99 -11.06 -29.91
CA VAL A 585 22.92 -12.06 -30.98
C VAL A 585 21.52 -12.16 -31.57
N ASP A 586 20.49 -12.29 -30.73
CA ASP A 586 19.14 -12.59 -31.22
C ASP A 586 18.33 -11.32 -31.46
N THR A 587 18.50 -10.31 -30.60
CA THR A 587 17.65 -9.12 -30.60
C THR A 587 18.15 -8.04 -31.55
N TRP A 588 19.41 -7.61 -31.41
CA TRP A 588 19.96 -6.52 -32.22
C TRP A 588 20.59 -6.97 -33.53
N GLN A 589 21.11 -8.21 -33.62
CA GLN A 589 21.71 -8.77 -34.84
C GLN A 589 22.68 -7.79 -35.51
N VAL A 590 23.63 -7.25 -34.73
CA VAL A 590 24.53 -6.19 -35.22
C VAL A 590 25.51 -6.77 -36.23
N ASP A 591 25.41 -6.33 -37.50
CA ASP A 591 26.22 -6.84 -38.62
C ASP A 591 27.73 -6.52 -38.49
N THR A 592 28.06 -5.38 -37.88
CA THR A 592 29.45 -4.92 -37.72
C THR A 592 29.67 -4.33 -36.34
N ILE A 593 30.57 -4.92 -35.56
CA ILE A 593 31.02 -4.43 -34.26
C ILE A 593 32.50 -4.05 -34.42
N SER A 594 32.85 -2.82 -34.07
CA SER A 594 34.23 -2.31 -34.20
C SER A 594 35.18 -2.84 -33.13
N ASP A 595 34.64 -3.32 -32.02
CA ASP A 595 35.39 -3.68 -30.82
C ASP A 595 35.86 -5.14 -30.88
N ASP A 596 37.03 -5.42 -30.30
CA ASP A 596 37.55 -6.78 -30.15
C ASP A 596 36.80 -7.53 -29.03
N LEU A 597 35.91 -8.45 -29.43
CA LEU A 597 35.10 -9.25 -28.52
C LEU A 597 35.78 -10.56 -28.08
N SER A 598 37.03 -10.81 -28.45
CA SER A 598 37.72 -12.09 -28.17
C SER A 598 37.74 -12.44 -26.69
N ARG A 599 37.94 -11.45 -25.81
CA ARG A 599 37.91 -11.67 -24.34
C ARG A 599 36.54 -12.14 -23.84
N PHE A 600 35.47 -11.62 -24.43
CA PHE A 600 34.11 -12.02 -24.08
C PHE A 600 33.79 -13.44 -24.55
N VAL A 601 34.15 -13.77 -25.78
CA VAL A 601 33.96 -15.13 -26.31
C VAL A 601 34.76 -16.15 -25.47
N ASN A 602 36.01 -15.84 -25.11
CA ASN A 602 36.81 -16.70 -24.24
C ASN A 602 36.16 -16.88 -22.85
N HIS A 603 35.57 -15.83 -22.31
CA HIS A 603 34.84 -15.92 -21.04
C HIS A 603 33.59 -16.81 -21.18
N LEU A 604 32.79 -16.65 -22.24
CA LEU A 604 31.64 -17.51 -22.54
C LEU A 604 32.06 -18.98 -22.66
N MET A 605 33.15 -19.28 -23.37
CA MET A 605 33.69 -20.64 -23.45
C MET A 605 34.07 -21.19 -22.07
N ALA A 606 34.68 -20.37 -21.22
CA ALA A 606 35.09 -20.77 -19.88
C ALA A 606 33.92 -21.08 -18.94
N VAL A 607 32.81 -20.33 -19.04
CA VAL A 607 31.63 -20.50 -18.19
C VAL A 607 30.54 -21.40 -18.80
N SER A 608 30.70 -21.82 -20.05
CA SER A 608 29.77 -22.72 -20.75
C SER A 608 29.59 -24.12 -20.13
N PRO A 609 30.60 -24.76 -19.51
CA PRO A 609 30.41 -26.10 -18.96
C PRO A 609 29.43 -26.06 -17.78
N HIS A 610 28.33 -26.80 -17.88
CA HIS A 610 27.33 -26.91 -16.82
C HIS A 610 26.93 -28.37 -16.60
N SER A 611 26.67 -28.76 -15.35
CA SER A 611 26.33 -30.15 -14.99
C SER A 611 24.94 -30.58 -15.45
N SER A 612 24.02 -29.62 -15.60
CA SER A 612 22.67 -29.84 -16.15
C SER A 612 22.67 -29.80 -17.67
N THR A 613 22.28 -30.92 -18.29
CA THR A 613 22.08 -31.06 -19.75
C THR A 613 20.95 -30.19 -20.32
N PHE A 614 20.09 -29.62 -19.47
CA PHE A 614 19.08 -28.66 -19.90
C PHE A 614 19.64 -27.24 -20.06
N VAL A 615 20.66 -26.90 -19.26
CA VAL A 615 21.29 -25.57 -19.28
C VAL A 615 22.36 -25.50 -20.38
N LEU A 616 23.06 -26.61 -20.64
CA LEU A 616 23.85 -26.84 -21.85
C LEU A 616 22.95 -26.91 -23.09
#